data_AF-B9RKS1-F1
#
_entry.id   AF-B9RKS1-F1
#
_cell.length_a   1.000
_cell.length_b   1.000
_cell.length_c   1.000
_cell.angle_alpha   90.00
_cell.angle_beta   90.00
_cell.angle_gamma   90.00
#
_symmetry.space_group_name_H-M   'P 1'
#
loop_
_entity.id
_entity.type
_entity.pdbx_description
1 polymer ?
#
loop_
_entity_poly.entity_id
_entity_poly.type
_entity_poly.pdbx_seq_one_letter_code
_entity_poly.pdbx_strand_id
1 'polypeptide(L)'
;MDSHTHPTIKINFDGAVAVWESRGAYNLVARSWTGNVIFSYTKRLPFITNGAMLEAMALCMAVKVARDRGLHQVIFEGDAKAIIDDVTGITKPFPKC
;
A
#
# COMPACT_ATOMS: atom_id res chain seq x y z
N MET A 1 9.22 26.31 21.89
CA MET A 1 8.77 25.75 20.59
C MET A 1 8.88 24.26 20.72
N ASP A 2 7.74 23.58 20.73
CA ASP A 2 7.60 22.18 21.15
C ASP A 2 8.42 21.23 20.27
N SER A 3 9.02 20.26 20.95
CA SER A 3 10.02 19.31 20.51
C SER A 3 9.39 17.95 20.21
N HIS A 4 9.50 17.52 18.94
CA HIS A 4 9.63 16.12 18.51
C HIS A 4 8.38 15.22 18.50
N THR A 5 7.29 15.66 17.87
CA THR A 5 6.37 14.72 17.19
C THR A 5 6.57 14.85 15.69
N HIS A 6 7.25 13.89 15.06
CA HIS A 6 7.20 13.82 13.60
C HIS A 6 5.75 13.47 13.23
N PRO A 7 5.03 14.34 12.50
CA PRO A 7 3.65 14.06 12.14
C PRO A 7 3.56 12.75 11.34
N THR A 8 2.79 11.79 11.86
CA THR A 8 2.57 10.50 11.19
C THR A 8 1.97 10.72 9.80
N ILE A 9 2.52 10.02 8.81
CA ILE A 9 1.99 9.99 7.44
C ILE A 9 1.17 8.72 7.26
N LYS A 10 -0.04 8.84 6.74
CA LYS A 10 -0.81 7.69 6.28
C LYS A 10 -0.57 7.49 4.79
N ILE A 11 -0.26 6.28 4.35
CA ILE A 11 -0.24 5.90 2.94
C ILE A 11 -1.34 4.86 2.71
N ASN A 12 -2.41 5.29 2.05
CA ASN A 12 -3.40 4.37 1.50
C ASN A 12 -2.81 3.71 0.25
N PHE A 13 -3.01 2.41 0.08
CA PHE A 13 -2.63 1.66 -1.12
C PHE A 13 -3.81 0.82 -1.62
N ASP A 14 -3.86 0.57 -2.92
CA ASP A 14 -4.93 -0.21 -3.56
C ASP A 14 -4.48 -0.73 -4.94
N GLY A 15 -4.92 -1.93 -5.29
CA GLY A 15 -4.65 -2.63 -6.54
C GLY A 15 -5.92 -2.84 -7.37
N ALA A 16 -5.93 -2.39 -8.61
CA ALA A 16 -7.10 -2.47 -9.48
C ALA A 16 -6.85 -3.27 -10.75
N VAL A 17 -7.78 -4.15 -11.12
CA VAL A 17 -7.74 -4.92 -12.38
C VAL A 17 -8.79 -4.41 -13.36
N ALA A 18 -8.43 -4.36 -14.64
CA ALA A 18 -9.34 -4.25 -15.77
C ALA A 18 -9.26 -5.55 -16.58
N VAL A 19 -10.02 -6.56 -16.14
CA VAL A 19 -9.93 -7.95 -16.65
C VAL A 19 -10.15 -8.01 -18.17
N TRP A 20 -11.17 -7.32 -18.67
CA TRP A 20 -11.51 -7.28 -20.10
C TRP A 20 -10.43 -6.64 -20.96
N GLU A 21 -9.61 -5.75 -20.38
CA GLU A 21 -8.50 -5.10 -21.07
C GLU A 21 -7.16 -5.81 -20.86
N SER A 22 -7.13 -6.91 -20.10
CA SER A 22 -5.89 -7.59 -19.66
C SER A 22 -4.88 -6.62 -19.01
N ARG A 23 -5.39 -5.78 -18.10
CA ARG A 23 -4.59 -4.73 -17.46
C ARG A 23 -4.77 -4.73 -15.95
N GLY A 24 -3.71 -4.29 -15.28
CA GLY A 24 -3.70 -4.00 -13.87
C GLY A 24 -3.18 -2.60 -13.61
N ALA A 25 -3.47 -2.08 -12.43
CA ALA A 25 -2.86 -0.89 -11.89
C ALA A 25 -2.71 -1.04 -10.38
N TYR A 26 -1.78 -0.29 -9.81
CA TYR A 26 -1.78 -0.05 -8.39
C TYR A 26 -1.63 1.44 -8.14
N ASN A 27 -2.15 1.89 -7.01
CA ASN A 27 -2.12 3.28 -6.59
C ASN A 27 -1.77 3.41 -5.11
N LEU A 28 -1.28 4.59 -4.75
CA LEU A 28 -1.06 4.99 -3.37
C LEU A 28 -1.27 6.49 -3.18
N VAL A 29 -1.82 6.85 -2.02
CA VAL A 29 -2.09 8.23 -1.63
C VAL A 29 -1.53 8.46 -0.23
N ALA A 30 -0.53 9.34 -0.13
CA ALA A 30 0.05 9.77 1.13
C ALA A 30 -0.65 11.02 1.66
N ARG A 31 -1.03 11.00 2.93
CA ARG A 31 -1.69 12.10 3.63
C ARG A 31 -0.97 12.45 4.92
N SER A 32 -0.95 13.74 5.26
CA SER A 32 -0.54 14.21 6.58
C SER A 32 -1.57 13.79 7.63
N TRP A 33 -1.19 13.91 8.91
CA TRP A 33 -2.08 13.78 10.05
C TRP A 33 -3.32 14.71 10.01
N THR A 34 -3.24 15.84 9.31
CA THR A 34 -4.37 16.75 9.07
C THR A 34 -5.26 16.34 7.89
N GLY A 35 -4.95 15.24 7.20
CA GLY A 35 -5.68 14.74 6.03
C GLY A 35 -5.25 15.34 4.68
N ASN A 36 -4.31 16.29 4.68
CA ASN A 36 -3.82 16.91 3.45
C ASN A 36 -3.02 15.91 2.61
N VAL A 37 -3.28 15.86 1.30
CA VAL A 37 -2.50 15.01 0.39
C VAL A 37 -1.09 15.57 0.25
N ILE A 38 -0.09 14.73 0.53
CA ILE A 38 1.33 15.07 0.39
C ILE A 38 1.83 14.65 -1.00
N PHE A 39 1.52 13.42 -1.41
CA PHE A 39 1.79 12.91 -2.74
C PHE A 39 0.86 11.74 -3.08
N SER A 40 0.78 11.42 -4.36
CA SER A 40 0.20 10.18 -4.86
C SER A 40 1.11 9.53 -5.88
N TYR A 41 0.93 8.23 -6.10
CA TYR A 41 1.63 7.48 -7.13
C TYR A 41 0.70 6.45 -7.73
N THR A 42 0.71 6.34 -9.05
CA THR A 42 -0.07 5.34 -9.79
C THR A 42 0.78 4.74 -10.88
N LYS A 43 0.70 3.42 -11.05
CA LYS A 43 1.34 2.73 -12.17
C LYS A 43 0.39 1.72 -12.80
N ARG A 44 0.31 1.76 -14.12
CA ARG A 44 -0.37 0.74 -14.93
C ARG A 44 0.61 -0.37 -15.29
N LEU A 45 0.15 -1.60 -15.23
CA LEU A 45 0.92 -2.80 -15.55
C LEU A 45 0.17 -3.61 -16.62
N PRO A 46 0.81 -3.89 -17.76
CA PRO A 46 0.18 -4.72 -18.78
C PRO A 46 0.15 -6.19 -18.32
N PHE A 47 -0.88 -6.92 -18.73
CA PHE A 47 -1.01 -8.37 -18.56
C PHE A 47 -1.10 -8.89 -17.12
N ILE A 48 -1.26 -8.03 -16.12
CA ILE A 48 -1.52 -8.43 -14.73
C ILE A 48 -3.00 -8.31 -14.45
N THR A 49 -3.64 -9.45 -14.19
CA THR A 49 -5.10 -9.54 -13.91
C THR A 49 -5.41 -10.19 -12.56
N ASN A 50 -4.39 -10.42 -11.73
CA ASN A 50 -4.56 -10.94 -10.37
C ASN A 50 -4.63 -9.76 -9.37
N GLY A 51 -5.80 -9.58 -8.76
CA GLY A 51 -6.04 -8.51 -7.77
C GLY A 51 -5.12 -8.61 -6.56
N ALA A 52 -5.01 -9.79 -5.93
CA ALA A 52 -4.15 -9.99 -4.76
C ALA A 52 -2.67 -9.69 -5.05
N MET A 53 -2.21 -10.00 -6.27
CA MET A 53 -0.87 -9.63 -6.73
C MET A 53 -0.70 -8.11 -6.84
N LEU A 54 -1.70 -7.39 -7.35
CA LEU A 54 -1.66 -5.93 -7.44
C LEU A 54 -1.73 -5.25 -6.08
N GLU A 55 -2.52 -5.78 -5.15
CA GLU A 55 -2.55 -5.33 -3.76
C GLU A 55 -1.19 -5.47 -3.08
N ALA A 56 -0.57 -6.65 -3.23
CA ALA A 56 0.78 -6.89 -2.72
C ALA A 56 1.80 -5.93 -3.36
N MET A 57 1.71 -5.70 -4.68
CA MET A 57 2.57 -4.72 -5.36
C MET A 57 2.34 -3.29 -4.88
N ALA A 58 1.09 -2.90 -4.61
CA ALA A 58 0.71 -1.60 -4.10
C ALA A 58 1.37 -1.36 -2.74
N LEU A 59 1.26 -2.33 -1.82
CA LEU A 59 1.92 -2.28 -0.51
C LEU A 59 3.45 -2.25 -0.64
N CYS A 60 4.06 -3.10 -1.46
CA CYS A 60 5.50 -3.10 -1.69
C CYS A 60 5.97 -1.73 -2.20
N MET A 61 5.23 -1.12 -3.13
CA MET A 61 5.56 0.21 -3.63
C MET A 61 5.37 1.29 -2.57
N ALA A 62 4.33 1.22 -1.75
CA ALA A 62 4.11 2.15 -0.65
C ALA A 62 5.29 2.14 0.33
N VAL A 63 5.75 0.95 0.76
CA VAL A 63 6.92 0.79 1.63
C VAL A 63 8.19 1.32 0.98
N LYS A 64 8.42 0.99 -0.30
CA LYS A 64 9.58 1.47 -1.04
C LYS A 64 9.59 3.00 -1.14
N VAL A 65 8.46 3.60 -1.51
CA VAL A 65 8.30 5.05 -1.65
C VAL A 65 8.49 5.77 -0.33
N ALA A 66 7.98 5.22 0.77
CA ALA A 66 8.20 5.75 2.11
C ALA A 66 9.68 5.74 2.49
N ARG A 67 10.36 4.61 2.27
CA ARG A 67 11.80 4.46 2.51
C ARG A 67 12.62 5.43 1.66
N ASP A 68 12.37 5.47 0.36
CA ASP A 68 13.13 6.29 -0.59
C ASP A 68 12.95 7.81 -0.33
N ARG A 69 11.90 8.20 0.41
CA ARG A 69 11.63 9.59 0.86
C ARG A 69 12.06 9.88 2.29
N GLY A 70 12.65 8.91 3.00
CA GLY A 70 13.06 9.09 4.41
C GLY A 70 11.88 9.25 5.37
N LEU A 71 10.73 8.63 5.08
CA LEU A 71 9.57 8.67 5.98
C LEU A 71 9.71 7.59 7.05
N HIS A 72 9.83 8.00 8.31
CA HIS A 72 10.10 7.09 9.43
C HIS A 72 8.86 6.71 10.26
N GLN A 73 7.81 7.52 10.23
CA GLN A 73 6.54 7.25 10.94
C GLN A 73 5.41 7.18 9.91
N VAL A 74 5.10 5.97 9.47
CA VAL A 74 4.13 5.71 8.39
C VAL A 74 3.11 4.66 8.81
N ILE A 75 1.84 4.96 8.58
CA ILE A 75 0.73 4.00 8.65
C ILE A 75 0.38 3.58 7.22
N PHE A 76 0.51 2.30 6.91
CA PHE A 76 0.05 1.74 5.64
C PHE A 76 -1.38 1.21 5.81
N GLU A 77 -2.29 1.60 4.93
CA GLU A 77 -3.70 1.20 4.98
C GLU A 77 -4.18 0.71 3.62
N GLY A 78 -4.83 -0.45 3.60
CA GLY A 78 -5.46 -1.04 2.41
C GLY A 78 -6.60 -1.96 2.83
N ASP A 79 -7.39 -2.44 1.87
CA ASP A 79 -8.54 -3.34 2.11
C ASP A 79 -8.21 -4.83 1.87
N ALA A 80 -6.98 -5.12 1.43
CA ALA A 80 -6.47 -6.47 1.19
C ALA A 80 -6.09 -7.21 2.48
N LYS A 81 -7.09 -7.62 3.28
CA LYS A 81 -6.90 -8.28 4.59
C LYS A 81 -5.89 -9.44 4.54
N ALA A 82 -5.95 -10.33 3.55
CA ALA A 82 -5.02 -11.45 3.44
C ALA A 82 -3.56 -10.99 3.34
N ILE A 83 -3.30 -9.96 2.53
CA ILE A 83 -1.96 -9.38 2.38
C ILE A 83 -1.51 -8.73 3.69
N ILE A 84 -2.41 -8.01 4.37
CA ILE A 84 -2.12 -7.38 5.67
C ILE A 84 -1.79 -8.44 6.72
N ASP A 85 -2.60 -9.49 6.82
CA ASP A 85 -2.40 -10.59 7.76
C ASP A 85 -1.04 -11.29 7.51
N ASP A 86 -0.70 -11.55 6.24
CA ASP A 86 0.57 -12.18 5.85
C ASP A 86 1.79 -11.35 6.26
N VAL A 87 1.80 -10.03 6.00
CA VAL A 87 2.96 -9.18 6.31
C VAL A 87 3.06 -8.80 7.78
N THR A 88 1.95 -8.81 8.52
CA THR A 88 1.94 -8.53 9.97
C THR A 88 2.21 -9.77 10.80
N GLY A 89 2.30 -10.96 10.19
CA GLY A 89 2.47 -12.22 10.90
C GLY A 89 1.23 -12.67 11.66
N ILE A 90 0.06 -12.10 11.37
CA ILE A 90 -1.25 -12.54 11.89
C ILE A 90 -1.74 -13.69 11.00
N THR A 91 -0.94 -14.73 10.81
CA THR A 91 -1.37 -15.89 10.01
C THR A 91 -2.32 -16.77 10.81
N LYS A 92 -3.52 -17.04 10.29
CA LYS A 92 -4.19 -18.31 10.59
C LYS A 92 -3.33 -19.43 9.97
N PRO A 93 -3.14 -20.57 10.66
CA PRO A 93 -2.34 -21.66 10.11
C PRO A 93 -2.86 -22.03 8.72
N PHE A 94 -1.94 -22.13 7.75
CA PHE A 94 -2.26 -22.71 6.44
C PHE A 94 -3.00 -24.04 6.66
N PRO A 95 -4.16 -24.25 6.03
CA PRO A 95 -4.78 -25.57 6.07
C PRO A 95 -3.77 -26.57 5.49
N LYS A 96 -3.38 -27.55 6.32
CA LYS A 96 -2.58 -28.67 5.86
C LYS A 96 -3.40 -29.43 4.81
N CYS A 97 -2.79 -29.69 3.66
CA CYS A 97 -3.32 -30.57 2.62
C CYS A 97 -3.70 -31.94 3.19
#